data_AF-A0A6T8MS25-F1
#
_entry.id   AF-A0A6T8MS25-F1
#
_cell.length_a   1.000
_cell.length_b   1.000
_cell.length_c   1.000
_cell.angle_alpha   90.00
_cell.angle_beta   90.00
_cell.angle_gamma   90.00
#
_symmetry.space_group_name_H-M   'P 1'
#
loop_
_entity.id
_entity.type
_entity.pdbx_description
1 polymer ?
#
loop_
_entity_poly.entity_id
_entity_poly.type
_entity_poly.pdbx_seq_one_letter_code
_entity_poly.pdbx_strand_id
1 'polypeptide(L)'
;MAKLASACLLLACGVAHALHHPSIGHSLSRPKPSHLLGLRGGGGGNNLAAGDALISEKRVPSVVSEWSEKHVELWLKACSLDDVVRNFRAHQIDGSALMGLNEDRILRLDITTVAKQIKVYDAVTHLQKVENMPQRQKIKVPGVFESFWRFFSCRFLMTSEGKSGSELKEELITANSNMALVAALLLGVTMSWAFGATNTCFCNKITGKDCFCSSGFDLDGEALWAFFSSSMVASVLFASCTITAVVQILAVQECSDDHEITVFFDKLGQDEVLCGPLMIGGIFFTSVAMGVYMMFTEKLGIYYNKQSNWGYVTAAACIVIGASQVPTWAAIARKLYAAKLYAAWHPEHTGYTSGEERV
;
A
#
# COMPACT_ATOMS: atom_id res chain seq x y z
N MET A 1 -15.50 -8.60 21.14
CA MET A 1 -14.36 -7.79 21.62
C MET A 1 -13.47 -8.56 22.60
N ALA A 2 -13.90 -8.84 23.85
CA ALA A 2 -13.04 -9.53 24.85
C ALA A 2 -12.56 -10.95 24.44
N LYS A 3 -13.42 -11.73 23.77
CA LYS A 3 -13.06 -13.07 23.26
C LYS A 3 -12.06 -13.01 22.08
N LEU A 4 -12.10 -11.94 21.29
CA LEU A 4 -11.17 -11.72 20.18
C LEU A 4 -9.78 -11.31 20.71
N ALA A 5 -9.74 -10.45 21.73
CA ALA A 5 -8.51 -10.07 22.42
C ALA A 5 -7.84 -11.29 23.10
N SER A 6 -8.63 -12.17 23.71
CA SER A 6 -8.12 -13.42 24.30
C SER A 6 -7.58 -14.40 23.25
N ALA A 7 -8.21 -14.49 22.08
CA ALA A 7 -7.72 -15.33 20.98
C ALA A 7 -6.42 -14.79 20.35
N CYS A 8 -6.29 -13.46 20.21
CA CYS A 8 -5.05 -12.83 19.77
C CYS A 8 -3.91 -13.01 20.78
N LEU A 9 -4.19 -12.97 22.09
CA LEU A 9 -3.19 -13.24 23.13
C LEU A 9 -2.67 -14.68 23.07
N LEU A 10 -3.57 -15.65 22.83
CA LEU A 10 -3.22 -17.06 22.70
C LEU A 10 -2.43 -17.36 21.42
N LEU A 11 -2.75 -16.69 20.31
CA LEU A 11 -1.98 -16.77 19.05
C LEU A 11 -0.58 -16.17 19.21
N ALA A 12 -0.45 -15.04 19.90
CA ALA A 12 0.85 -14.43 20.20
C ALA A 12 1.73 -15.32 21.10
N CYS A 13 1.13 -15.97 22.10
CA CYS A 13 1.84 -16.95 22.94
C CYS A 13 2.22 -18.23 22.18
N GLY A 14 1.40 -18.69 21.22
CA GLY A 14 1.68 -19.88 20.40
C GLY A 14 2.87 -19.70 19.46
N VAL A 15 3.00 -18.52 18.83
CA VAL A 15 4.13 -18.21 17.93
C VAL A 15 5.45 -18.11 18.69
N ALA A 16 5.44 -17.61 19.93
CA ALA A 16 6.64 -17.56 20.77
C ALA A 16 7.17 -18.97 21.14
N HIS A 17 6.30 -19.98 21.20
CA HIS A 17 6.69 -21.35 21.51
C HIS A 17 7.23 -22.12 20.29
N ALA A 18 6.79 -21.76 19.08
CA ALA A 18 7.21 -22.44 17.84
C ALA A 18 8.63 -22.06 17.35
N LEU A 19 9.20 -20.95 17.83
CA LEU A 19 10.52 -20.46 17.40
C LEU A 19 11.72 -21.10 18.13
N HIS A 20 11.48 -22.10 19.00
CA HIS A 20 12.51 -22.74 19.83
C HIS A 20 12.95 -24.13 19.34
N HIS A 21 12.98 -24.38 18.03
CA HIS A 21 13.55 -25.61 17.45
C HIS A 21 14.85 -25.36 16.65
N PRO A 22 15.91 -26.17 16.84
CA PRO A 22 17.16 -26.01 16.11
C PRO A 22 17.09 -26.52 14.66
N SER A 23 17.75 -25.76 13.78
CA SER A 23 17.91 -25.91 12.33
C SER A 23 18.34 -27.31 11.85
N ILE A 24 17.62 -27.86 10.87
CA ILE A 24 18.06 -28.93 9.97
C ILE A 24 18.14 -28.34 8.56
N GLY A 25 19.35 -28.31 7.99
CA GLY A 25 19.60 -27.82 6.64
C GLY A 25 19.29 -28.86 5.57
N HIS A 26 18.54 -28.47 4.54
CA HIS A 26 18.47 -29.20 3.28
C HIS A 26 18.73 -28.27 2.09
N SER A 27 19.66 -28.73 1.26
CA SER A 27 20.06 -28.18 -0.04
C SER A 27 18.99 -28.46 -1.09
N LEU A 28 18.59 -27.44 -1.86
CA LEU A 28 17.76 -27.61 -3.05
C LEU A 28 18.41 -26.94 -4.27
N SER A 29 18.65 -27.78 -5.26
CA SER A 29 19.16 -27.48 -6.60
C SER A 29 18.08 -26.87 -7.49
N ARG A 30 18.47 -25.88 -8.31
CA ARG A 30 17.62 -25.26 -9.33
C ARG A 30 17.56 -26.12 -10.61
N PRO A 31 16.40 -26.24 -11.28
CA PRO A 31 16.36 -26.65 -12.67
C PRO A 31 16.41 -25.45 -13.63
N LYS A 32 17.10 -25.65 -14.76
CA LYS A 32 17.10 -24.77 -15.94
C LYS A 32 15.76 -24.86 -16.68
N PRO A 33 15.25 -23.77 -17.28
CA PRO A 33 14.22 -23.87 -18.30
C PRO A 33 14.82 -23.88 -19.71
N SER A 34 14.28 -24.79 -20.52
CA SER A 34 14.60 -25.03 -21.92
C SER A 34 13.79 -24.11 -22.84
N HIS A 35 14.39 -23.75 -23.96
CA HIS A 35 13.75 -23.15 -25.14
C HIS A 35 12.55 -23.96 -25.62
N LEU A 36 11.48 -23.27 -26.05
CA LEU A 36 10.62 -23.73 -27.15
C LEU A 36 9.96 -22.54 -27.86
N LEU A 37 10.16 -22.51 -29.18
CA LEU A 37 9.48 -21.69 -30.19
C LEU A 37 8.08 -22.27 -30.47
N GLY A 38 7.11 -21.40 -30.79
CA GLY A 38 6.01 -21.80 -31.68
C GLY A 38 4.66 -21.07 -31.51
N LEU A 39 4.27 -20.38 -32.60
CA LEU A 39 2.88 -20.19 -33.09
C LEU A 39 2.03 -19.01 -32.57
N ARG A 40 2.20 -17.89 -33.29
CA ARG A 40 1.18 -17.09 -33.99
C ARG A 40 -0.30 -17.49 -33.74
N GLY A 41 -1.02 -16.63 -33.00
CA GLY A 41 -2.48 -16.53 -32.97
C GLY A 41 -2.89 -15.08 -32.76
N GLY A 42 -3.68 -14.53 -33.69
CA GLY A 42 -4.09 -13.12 -33.68
C GLY A 42 -5.46 -12.87 -33.03
N GLY A 43 -5.68 -11.62 -32.65
CA GLY A 43 -7.01 -11.00 -32.51
C GLY A 43 -7.28 -10.32 -31.17
N GLY A 44 -7.45 -8.98 -31.19
CA GLY A 44 -8.41 -8.33 -30.28
C GLY A 44 -7.95 -7.22 -29.32
N GLY A 45 -6.74 -6.65 -29.43
CA GLY A 45 -6.22 -5.71 -28.41
C GLY A 45 -6.26 -4.20 -28.71
N ASN A 46 -6.64 -3.76 -29.92
CA ASN A 46 -6.20 -2.43 -30.40
C ASN A 46 -7.20 -1.27 -30.24
N ASN A 47 -8.33 -1.43 -29.53
CA ASN A 47 -9.41 -0.43 -29.58
C ASN A 47 -9.29 0.72 -28.55
N LEU A 48 -8.40 0.64 -27.55
CA LEU A 48 -8.28 1.70 -26.52
C LEU A 48 -7.24 2.79 -26.85
N ALA A 49 -6.21 2.51 -27.64
CA ALA A 49 -5.17 3.49 -27.99
C ALA A 49 -5.64 4.57 -28.98
N ALA A 50 -6.80 4.36 -29.62
CA ALA A 50 -7.32 5.28 -30.63
C ALA A 50 -7.86 6.61 -30.06
N GLY A 51 -8.18 6.66 -28.75
CA GLY A 51 -8.64 7.88 -28.09
C GLY A 51 -7.58 8.97 -27.99
N ASP A 52 -6.31 8.60 -27.80
CA ASP A 52 -5.22 9.57 -27.57
C ASP A 52 -4.66 10.16 -28.88
N ALA A 53 -4.76 9.45 -30.01
CA ALA A 53 -4.22 9.90 -31.29
C ALA A 53 -5.03 11.04 -31.94
N LEU A 54 -6.30 11.23 -31.57
CA LEU A 54 -7.17 12.27 -32.14
C LEU A 54 -7.00 13.67 -31.54
N ILE A 55 -6.18 13.81 -30.49
CA ILE A 55 -5.98 15.09 -29.78
C ILE A 55 -5.08 16.05 -30.59
N SER A 56 -4.40 15.57 -31.64
CA SER A 56 -3.43 16.37 -32.39
C SER A 56 -4.03 17.26 -33.49
N GLU A 57 -5.28 17.04 -33.91
CA GLU A 57 -5.84 17.75 -35.08
C GLU A 57 -7.17 18.41 -34.72
N LYS A 58 -7.10 19.73 -34.45
CA LYS A 58 -8.21 20.63 -34.07
C LYS A 58 -8.68 20.45 -32.62
N ARG A 59 -8.82 21.58 -31.90
CA ARG A 59 -9.13 21.66 -30.45
C ARG A 59 -10.46 20.97 -30.12
N VAL A 60 -10.43 19.67 -29.85
CA VAL A 60 -11.54 18.97 -29.18
C VAL A 60 -11.62 19.52 -27.75
N PRO A 61 -12.79 19.97 -27.27
CA PRO A 61 -12.95 20.38 -25.88
C PRO A 61 -12.51 19.26 -24.93
N SER A 62 -11.80 19.62 -23.85
CA SER A 62 -11.31 18.62 -22.90
C SER A 62 -12.41 17.98 -22.06
N VAL A 63 -13.55 18.65 -21.94
CA VAL A 63 -14.72 18.21 -21.18
C VAL A 63 -15.71 17.56 -22.15
N VAL A 64 -16.06 16.30 -21.91
CA VAL A 64 -16.92 15.51 -22.82
C VAL A 64 -18.30 16.15 -22.94
N SER A 65 -18.84 16.76 -21.87
CA SER A 65 -20.14 17.42 -21.91
C SER A 65 -20.19 18.64 -22.85
N GLU A 66 -19.04 19.20 -23.24
CA GLU A 66 -18.93 20.33 -24.19
C GLU A 66 -18.76 19.87 -25.64
N TRP A 67 -18.74 18.56 -25.90
CA TRP A 67 -18.58 18.03 -27.24
C TRP A 67 -19.82 18.30 -28.08
N SER A 68 -19.63 18.95 -29.23
CA SER A 68 -20.64 18.97 -30.29
C SER A 68 -20.79 17.61 -30.97
N GLU A 69 -21.89 17.41 -31.70
CA GLU A 69 -22.16 16.19 -32.48
C GLU A 69 -20.95 15.75 -33.32
N LYS A 70 -20.27 16.69 -34.00
CA LYS A 70 -19.08 16.40 -34.81
C LYS A 70 -17.93 15.77 -34.02
N HIS A 71 -17.75 16.16 -32.76
CA HIS A 71 -16.73 15.56 -31.89
C HIS A 71 -17.13 14.14 -31.49
N VAL A 72 -18.41 13.92 -31.18
CA VAL A 72 -18.95 12.57 -30.90
C VAL A 72 -18.75 11.66 -32.11
N GLU A 73 -18.99 12.16 -33.32
CA GLU A 73 -18.72 11.39 -34.55
C GLU A 73 -17.24 11.02 -34.71
N LEU A 74 -16.33 11.96 -34.48
CA LEU A 74 -14.89 11.70 -34.55
C LEU A 74 -14.46 10.66 -33.51
N TRP A 75 -14.99 10.75 -32.29
CA TRP A 75 -14.76 9.77 -31.23
C TRP A 75 -15.29 8.38 -31.59
N LEU A 76 -16.50 8.28 -32.14
CA LEU A 76 -17.05 6.99 -32.61
C LEU A 76 -16.19 6.36 -33.71
N LYS A 77 -15.68 7.16 -34.66
CA LYS A 77 -14.75 6.68 -35.68
C LYS A 77 -13.43 6.21 -35.08
N ALA A 78 -12.93 6.89 -34.04
CA ALA A 78 -11.76 6.45 -33.28
C ALA A 78 -11.96 5.05 -32.71
N CYS A 79 -13.13 4.79 -32.14
CA CYS A 79 -13.50 3.51 -31.57
C CYS A 79 -13.81 2.44 -32.62
N SER A 80 -13.59 2.71 -33.91
CA SER A 80 -13.94 1.82 -35.04
C SER A 80 -15.45 1.49 -35.09
N LEU A 81 -16.27 2.49 -34.77
CA LEU A 81 -17.74 2.43 -34.75
C LEU A 81 -18.34 3.35 -35.84
N ASP A 82 -17.69 3.42 -37.02
CA ASP A 82 -18.10 4.28 -38.15
C ASP A 82 -19.53 4.03 -38.64
N ASP A 83 -20.01 2.79 -38.50
CA ASP A 83 -21.29 2.33 -38.99
C ASP A 83 -22.48 2.84 -38.16
N VAL A 84 -22.28 3.12 -36.87
CA VAL A 84 -23.31 3.71 -35.99
C VAL A 84 -23.30 5.24 -35.98
N VAL A 85 -22.31 5.88 -36.62
CA VAL A 85 -22.20 7.35 -36.69
C VAL A 85 -23.46 7.99 -37.28
N ARG A 86 -24.07 7.36 -38.30
CA ARG A 86 -25.31 7.85 -38.91
C ARG A 86 -26.48 7.87 -37.93
N ASN A 87 -26.56 6.86 -37.06
CA ASN A 87 -27.60 6.74 -36.03
C ASN A 87 -27.46 7.84 -34.97
N PHE A 88 -26.24 8.10 -34.51
CA PHE A 88 -25.96 9.17 -33.55
C PHE A 88 -26.23 10.56 -34.14
N ARG A 89 -25.84 10.79 -35.39
CA ARG A 89 -26.15 12.04 -36.12
C ARG A 89 -27.65 12.25 -36.30
N ALA A 90 -28.40 11.20 -36.65
CA ALA A 90 -29.85 11.29 -36.84
C ALA A 90 -30.59 11.69 -35.57
N HIS A 91 -30.07 11.30 -34.40
CA HIS A 91 -30.63 11.61 -33.09
C HIS A 91 -30.00 12.85 -32.43
N GLN A 92 -29.11 13.57 -33.13
CA GLN A 92 -28.43 14.78 -32.62
C GLN A 92 -27.75 14.54 -31.26
N ILE A 93 -27.08 13.40 -31.11
CA ILE A 93 -26.40 13.07 -29.85
C ILE A 93 -25.13 13.91 -29.72
N ASP A 94 -25.19 14.90 -28.83
CA ASP A 94 -24.05 15.69 -28.39
C ASP A 94 -23.36 15.06 -27.16
N GLY A 95 -22.31 15.71 -26.66
CA GLY A 95 -21.54 15.24 -25.51
C GLY A 95 -22.35 15.15 -24.22
N SER A 96 -23.28 16.08 -23.99
CA SER A 96 -24.17 16.06 -22.83
C SER A 96 -25.13 14.86 -22.89
N ALA A 97 -25.74 14.63 -24.06
CA ALA A 97 -26.60 13.48 -24.31
C ALA A 97 -25.83 12.15 -24.19
N LEU A 98 -24.59 12.10 -24.70
CA LEU A 98 -23.69 10.95 -24.62
C LEU A 98 -23.40 10.55 -23.16
N MET A 99 -23.18 11.52 -22.28
CA MET A 99 -22.95 11.29 -20.84
C MET A 99 -24.20 10.79 -20.09
N GLY A 100 -25.39 10.97 -20.66
CA GLY A 100 -26.66 10.46 -20.13
C GLY A 100 -27.20 9.24 -20.87
N LEU A 101 -26.42 8.59 -21.73
CA LEU A 101 -26.81 7.36 -22.41
C LEU A 101 -26.69 6.17 -21.46
N ASN A 102 -27.82 5.46 -21.30
CA ASN A 102 -27.91 4.16 -20.65
C ASN A 102 -28.25 3.10 -21.71
N GLU A 103 -28.17 1.81 -21.34
CA GLU A 103 -28.49 0.68 -22.22
C GLU A 103 -29.85 0.85 -22.93
N ASP A 104 -30.90 1.24 -22.20
CA ASP A 104 -32.24 1.49 -22.74
C ASP A 104 -32.29 2.57 -23.83
N ARG A 105 -31.43 3.60 -23.72
CA ARG A 105 -31.38 4.69 -24.70
C ARG A 105 -30.63 4.29 -25.96
N ILE A 106 -29.64 3.40 -25.85
CA ILE A 106 -28.91 2.85 -27.00
C ILE A 106 -29.85 2.00 -27.86
N LEU A 107 -30.75 1.23 -27.23
CA LEU A 107 -31.79 0.47 -27.96
C LEU A 107 -32.68 1.36 -28.83
N ARG A 108 -32.88 2.63 -28.44
CA ARG A 108 -33.71 3.59 -29.18
C ARG A 108 -32.98 4.28 -30.34
N LEU A 109 -31.66 4.07 -30.51
CA LEU A 109 -30.87 4.67 -31.59
C LEU A 109 -30.97 3.89 -32.92
N ASP A 110 -31.94 2.98 -33.07
CA ASP A 110 -32.10 2.11 -34.25
C ASP A 110 -30.85 1.26 -34.58
N ILE A 111 -30.02 0.95 -33.59
CA ILE A 111 -28.88 0.04 -33.76
C ILE A 111 -29.42 -1.39 -33.64
N THR A 112 -29.79 -2.02 -34.74
CA THR A 112 -30.49 -3.32 -34.73
C THR A 112 -29.63 -4.51 -34.29
N THR A 113 -28.31 -4.38 -34.38
CA THR A 113 -27.38 -5.49 -34.10
C THR A 113 -26.94 -5.47 -32.64
N VAL A 114 -27.32 -6.50 -31.87
CA VAL A 114 -26.98 -6.64 -30.44
C VAL A 114 -25.48 -6.51 -30.17
N ALA A 115 -24.64 -7.16 -30.98
CA ALA A 115 -23.17 -7.06 -30.84
C ALA A 115 -22.64 -5.62 -30.98
N LYS A 116 -23.31 -4.76 -31.76
CA LYS A 116 -22.95 -3.34 -31.88
C LYS A 116 -23.48 -2.53 -30.71
N GLN A 117 -24.68 -2.84 -30.22
CA GLN A 117 -25.24 -2.20 -29.02
C GLN A 117 -24.30 -2.40 -27.82
N ILE A 118 -23.81 -3.63 -27.62
CA ILE A 118 -22.85 -3.94 -26.55
C ILE A 118 -21.56 -3.12 -26.73
N LYS A 119 -20.96 -3.13 -27.93
CA LYS A 119 -19.74 -2.33 -28.20
C LYS A 119 -19.92 -0.84 -27.96
N VAL A 120 -21.06 -0.27 -28.35
CA VAL A 120 -21.38 1.14 -28.12
C VAL A 120 -21.56 1.40 -26.63
N TYR A 121 -22.27 0.53 -25.91
CA TYR A 121 -22.48 0.63 -24.48
C TYR A 121 -21.15 0.58 -23.72
N ASP A 122 -20.27 -0.36 -24.05
CA ASP A 122 -18.94 -0.48 -23.44
C ASP A 122 -18.10 0.78 -23.69
N ALA A 123 -18.10 1.29 -24.92
CA ALA A 123 -17.37 2.50 -25.28
C ALA A 123 -17.89 3.74 -24.53
N VAL A 124 -19.22 3.90 -24.44
CA VAL A 124 -19.87 5.00 -23.71
C VAL A 124 -19.60 4.88 -22.22
N THR A 125 -19.75 3.69 -21.63
CA THR A 125 -19.50 3.44 -20.21
C THR A 125 -18.04 3.71 -19.86
N HIS A 126 -17.11 3.31 -20.72
CA HIS A 126 -15.70 3.62 -20.57
C HIS A 126 -15.45 5.13 -20.60
N LEU A 127 -16.02 5.86 -21.57
CA LEU A 127 -15.89 7.31 -21.66
C LEU A 127 -16.48 8.00 -20.43
N GLN A 128 -17.65 7.58 -19.98
CA GLN A 128 -18.30 8.08 -18.77
C GLN A 128 -17.44 7.81 -17.53
N LYS A 129 -16.82 6.63 -17.41
CA LYS A 129 -15.90 6.31 -16.32
C LYS A 129 -14.67 7.23 -16.34
N VAL A 130 -14.09 7.49 -17.52
CA VAL A 130 -12.93 8.39 -17.67
C VAL A 130 -13.28 9.84 -17.31
N GLU A 131 -14.47 10.31 -17.69
CA GLU A 131 -14.93 11.67 -17.39
C GLU A 131 -15.33 11.83 -15.91
N ASN A 132 -16.01 10.82 -15.34
CA ASN A 132 -16.46 10.80 -13.96
C ASN A 132 -15.37 10.37 -12.96
N MET A 133 -14.17 10.00 -13.41
CA MET A 133 -13.05 9.74 -12.51
C MET A 133 -12.83 11.00 -11.66
N PRO A 134 -13.03 10.94 -10.33
CA PRO A 134 -13.20 12.13 -9.47
C PRO A 134 -12.07 13.17 -9.55
N GLN A 135 -10.89 12.83 -10.09
CA GLN A 135 -9.73 13.71 -10.10
C GLN A 135 -8.85 13.56 -11.35
N ARG A 136 -9.32 14.06 -12.50
CA ARG A 136 -8.43 14.90 -13.34
C ARG A 136 -8.35 16.34 -12.83
N GLN A 137 -9.04 16.65 -11.72
CA GLN A 137 -8.76 17.83 -10.91
C GLN A 137 -7.28 17.77 -10.55
N LYS A 138 -6.48 18.65 -11.19
CA LYS A 138 -5.04 18.87 -10.99
C LYS A 138 -4.55 18.11 -9.77
N ILE A 139 -3.91 16.95 -9.97
CA ILE A 139 -3.15 16.26 -8.91
C ILE A 139 -2.24 17.33 -8.35
N LYS A 140 -2.66 17.92 -7.23
CA LYS A 140 -1.94 19.02 -6.63
C LYS A 140 -0.75 18.34 -6.01
N VAL A 141 0.40 18.45 -6.69
CA VAL A 141 1.66 17.92 -6.17
C VAL A 141 1.78 18.50 -4.76
N PRO A 142 1.70 17.66 -3.71
CA PRO A 142 1.70 18.17 -2.36
C PRO A 142 3.00 18.94 -2.15
N GLY A 143 2.93 20.08 -1.45
CA GLY A 143 4.13 20.85 -1.13
C GLY A 143 5.14 19.97 -0.38
N VAL A 144 6.42 20.36 -0.35
CA VAL A 144 7.48 19.54 0.29
C VAL A 144 7.11 19.14 1.73
N PHE A 145 6.52 20.07 2.49
CA PHE A 145 6.06 19.82 3.86
C PHE A 145 4.88 18.85 3.92
N GLU A 146 3.92 18.96 3.01
CA GLU A 146 2.78 18.04 2.95
C GLU A 146 3.23 16.64 2.49
N SER A 147 4.16 16.56 1.53
CA SER A 147 4.80 15.31 1.11
C SER A 147 5.54 14.64 2.27
N PHE A 148 6.25 15.44 3.08
CA PHE A 148 6.91 14.98 4.29
C PHE A 148 5.90 14.48 5.32
N TRP A 149 4.80 15.20 5.56
CA TRP A 149 3.76 14.75 6.47
C TRP A 149 3.01 13.50 5.97
N ARG A 150 2.72 13.40 4.67
CA ARG A 150 2.15 12.20 4.02
C ARG A 150 3.08 10.99 4.14
N PHE A 151 4.39 11.23 4.14
CA PHE A 151 5.38 10.19 4.39
C PHE A 151 5.31 9.69 5.85
N PHE A 152 5.30 10.60 6.82
CA PHE A 152 5.17 10.25 8.24
C PHE A 152 3.82 9.65 8.64
N SER A 153 2.76 10.00 7.93
CA SER A 153 1.45 9.38 8.13
C SER A 153 1.29 8.07 7.37
N CYS A 154 2.33 7.61 6.64
CA CYS A 154 2.27 6.44 5.77
C CYS A 154 1.16 6.52 4.70
N ARG A 155 0.63 7.71 4.39
CA ARG A 155 -0.39 7.90 3.35
C ARG A 155 0.11 7.53 1.96
N PHE A 156 1.42 7.50 1.75
CA PHE A 156 2.00 6.99 0.50
C PHE A 156 1.78 5.48 0.29
N LEU A 157 1.39 4.71 1.31
CA LEU A 157 1.00 3.31 1.14
C LEU A 157 -0.43 3.18 0.61
N MET A 158 -1.22 4.27 0.65
CA MET A 158 -2.57 4.35 0.08
C MET A 158 -2.57 4.70 -1.42
N THR A 159 -1.48 4.44 -2.14
CA THR A 159 -1.41 4.74 -3.58
C THR A 159 -2.14 3.68 -4.37
N SER A 160 -3.46 3.61 -4.18
CA SER A 160 -4.38 2.91 -5.07
C SER A 160 -4.83 3.79 -6.24
N GLU A 161 -4.28 5.00 -6.38
CA GLU A 161 -4.64 5.92 -7.47
C GLU A 161 -4.52 5.23 -8.83
N GLY A 162 -5.67 4.89 -9.42
CA GLY A 162 -5.81 4.29 -10.75
C GLY A 162 -6.16 2.80 -10.78
N LYS A 163 -6.09 2.08 -9.66
CA LYS A 163 -6.49 0.65 -9.60
C LYS A 163 -7.89 0.51 -9.03
N SER A 164 -8.74 -0.26 -9.72
CA SER A 164 -10.11 -0.56 -9.27
C SER A 164 -10.32 -2.07 -9.14
N GLY A 165 -11.19 -2.48 -8.22
CA GLY A 165 -11.65 -3.87 -8.10
C GLY A 165 -10.61 -4.84 -7.54
N SER A 166 -10.49 -6.00 -8.18
CA SER A 166 -9.64 -7.12 -7.74
C SER A 166 -8.16 -6.76 -7.54
N GLU A 167 -7.57 -5.92 -8.41
CA GLU A 167 -6.18 -5.50 -8.26
C GLU A 167 -5.93 -4.69 -6.97
N LEU A 168 -6.90 -3.86 -6.59
CA LEU A 168 -6.84 -3.09 -5.35
C LEU A 168 -6.95 -4.02 -4.14
N LYS A 169 -7.82 -5.03 -4.23
CA LYS A 169 -7.99 -6.07 -3.21
C LYS A 169 -6.67 -6.79 -2.94
N GLU A 170 -6.00 -7.28 -3.98
CA GLU A 170 -4.74 -8.01 -3.86
C GLU A 170 -3.61 -7.14 -3.29
N GLU A 171 -3.48 -5.90 -3.77
CA GLU A 171 -2.46 -4.98 -3.29
C GLU A 171 -2.67 -4.64 -1.81
N LEU A 172 -3.91 -4.42 -1.38
CA LEU A 172 -4.20 -4.13 0.02
C LEU A 172 -3.93 -5.34 0.92
N ILE A 173 -4.38 -6.53 0.53
CA ILE A 173 -4.13 -7.77 1.28
C ILE A 173 -2.63 -7.98 1.42
N THR A 174 -1.87 -7.80 0.34
CA THR A 174 -0.41 -7.97 0.34
C THR A 174 0.27 -6.93 1.23
N ALA A 175 -0.13 -5.66 1.15
CA ALA A 175 0.43 -4.58 1.96
C ALA A 175 0.15 -4.79 3.46
N ASN A 176 -1.10 -5.09 3.82
CA ASN A 176 -1.47 -5.35 5.21
C ASN A 176 -0.86 -6.63 5.76
N SER A 177 -0.70 -7.68 4.94
CA SER A 177 -0.01 -8.91 5.34
C SER A 177 1.46 -8.65 5.68
N ASN A 178 2.17 -7.90 4.82
CA ASN A 178 3.55 -7.51 5.08
C ASN A 178 3.67 -6.63 6.35
N MET A 179 2.75 -5.67 6.54
CA MET A 179 2.73 -4.85 7.75
C MET A 179 2.45 -5.67 9.01
N ALA A 180 1.49 -6.59 8.96
CA ALA A 180 1.17 -7.47 10.09
C ALA A 180 2.37 -8.33 10.48
N LEU A 181 3.07 -8.90 9.50
CA LEU A 181 4.27 -9.72 9.70
C LEU A 181 5.41 -8.92 10.34
N VAL A 182 5.73 -7.74 9.78
CA VAL A 182 6.79 -6.88 10.32
C VAL A 182 6.45 -6.41 11.74
N ALA A 183 5.20 -6.00 11.99
CA ALA A 183 4.76 -5.58 13.31
C ALA A 183 4.83 -6.74 14.31
N ALA A 184 4.45 -7.96 13.92
CA ALA A 184 4.53 -9.13 14.79
C ALA A 184 5.98 -9.51 15.17
N LEU A 185 6.92 -9.40 14.23
CA LEU A 185 8.34 -9.62 14.49
C LEU A 185 8.91 -8.56 15.45
N LEU A 186 8.60 -7.28 15.20
CA LEU A 186 9.03 -6.18 16.07
C LEU A 186 8.36 -6.22 17.45
N LEU A 187 7.11 -6.70 17.53
CA LEU A 187 6.43 -6.98 18.78
C LEU A 187 7.21 -8.01 19.60
N GLY A 188 7.64 -9.12 18.99
CA GLY A 188 8.45 -10.14 19.68
C GLY A 188 9.75 -9.57 20.26
N VAL A 189 10.45 -8.74 19.49
CA VAL A 189 11.69 -8.07 19.94
C VAL A 189 11.41 -7.11 21.10
N THR A 190 10.43 -6.22 20.94
CA THR A 190 10.12 -5.19 21.95
C THR A 190 9.53 -5.78 23.23
N MET A 191 8.73 -6.84 23.13
CA MET A 191 8.26 -7.61 24.30
C MET A 191 9.42 -8.31 25.00
N SER A 192 10.37 -8.86 24.25
CA SER A 192 11.59 -9.45 24.84
C SER A 192 12.44 -8.39 25.55
N TRP A 193 12.48 -7.16 25.07
CA TRP A 193 13.16 -6.06 25.78
C TRP A 193 12.40 -5.62 27.02
N ALA A 194 11.08 -5.54 26.94
CA ALA A 194 10.23 -5.12 28.06
C ALA A 194 10.20 -6.15 29.21
N PHE A 195 10.19 -7.45 28.91
CA PHE A 195 10.00 -8.52 29.92
C PHE A 195 11.14 -9.55 29.99
N GLY A 196 11.85 -9.78 28.89
CA GLY A 196 12.95 -10.75 28.85
C GLY A 196 14.20 -10.19 29.50
N ALA A 197 14.58 -8.96 29.14
CA ALA A 197 15.77 -8.31 29.67
C ALA A 197 15.70 -8.03 31.18
N THR A 198 14.49 -7.85 31.73
CA THR A 198 14.26 -7.64 33.18
C THR A 198 14.52 -8.88 34.03
N ASN A 199 14.70 -10.06 33.41
CA ASN A 199 14.85 -11.33 34.12
C ASN A 199 16.19 -12.04 33.80
N THR A 200 17.04 -11.44 32.96
CA THR A 200 18.33 -12.03 32.59
C THR A 200 19.46 -11.50 33.46
N CYS A 201 20.23 -12.44 34.03
CA CYS A 201 21.49 -12.14 34.68
C CYS A 201 22.67 -12.35 33.72
N PHE A 202 23.49 -11.32 33.55
CA PHE A 202 24.73 -11.41 32.81
C PHE A 202 25.87 -11.69 33.77
N CYS A 203 26.19 -12.98 33.94
CA CYS A 203 27.32 -13.41 34.75
C CYS A 203 28.61 -13.44 33.93
N ASN A 204 29.69 -12.87 34.49
CA ASN A 204 31.02 -13.07 33.95
C ASN A 204 31.41 -14.56 34.07
N LYS A 205 31.52 -15.25 32.94
CA LYS A 205 31.87 -16.68 32.90
C LYS A 205 33.26 -16.99 33.48
N ILE A 206 34.16 -16.00 33.54
CA ILE A 206 35.54 -16.19 33.99
C ILE A 206 35.65 -16.10 35.51
N THR A 207 35.01 -15.10 36.12
CA THR A 207 35.09 -14.90 37.58
C THR A 207 33.97 -15.61 38.33
N GLY A 208 32.82 -15.86 37.68
CA GLY A 208 31.64 -16.48 38.28
C GLY A 208 31.00 -15.71 39.44
N LYS A 209 31.58 -14.58 39.84
CA LYS A 209 31.19 -13.78 41.02
C LYS A 209 30.50 -12.48 40.66
N ASP A 210 30.70 -11.98 39.44
CA ASP A 210 30.12 -10.72 38.97
C ASP A 210 28.94 -11.04 38.04
N CYS A 211 27.77 -11.20 38.64
CA CYS A 211 26.51 -11.33 37.91
C CYS A 211 25.80 -9.98 37.90
N PHE A 212 25.71 -9.38 36.72
CA PHE A 212 24.83 -8.24 36.51
C PHE A 212 23.42 -8.77 36.28
N CYS A 213 22.71 -8.99 37.38
CA CYS A 213 21.30 -9.31 37.33
C CYS A 213 20.52 -8.01 37.21
N SER A 214 19.78 -7.82 36.11
CA SER A 214 18.63 -6.93 36.16
C SER A 214 17.64 -7.62 37.10
N SER A 215 17.69 -7.34 38.40
CA SER A 215 16.75 -7.90 39.35
C SER A 215 15.46 -7.09 39.30
N GLY A 216 14.64 -7.38 38.28
CA GLY A 216 13.38 -6.68 38.06
C GLY A 216 13.56 -5.28 37.50
N PHE A 217 12.46 -4.53 37.47
CA PHE A 217 12.40 -3.10 37.19
C PHE A 217 13.19 -2.35 38.27
N ASP A 218 14.50 -2.50 38.30
CA ASP A 218 15.40 -1.67 39.10
C ASP A 218 15.46 -0.30 38.41
N LEU A 219 14.36 0.44 38.60
CA LEU A 219 14.07 1.75 38.03
C LEU A 219 14.84 2.86 38.75
N ASP A 220 15.66 2.50 39.73
CA ASP A 220 16.46 3.46 40.50
C ASP A 220 17.47 4.21 39.60
N GLY A 221 17.73 3.69 38.38
CA GLY A 221 18.34 4.46 37.29
C GLY A 221 17.31 5.08 36.35
N GLU A 222 17.22 6.42 36.32
CA GLU A 222 16.37 7.20 35.40
C GLU A 222 16.52 6.76 33.93
N ALA A 223 17.70 6.30 33.55
CA ALA A 223 18.04 5.83 32.21
C ALA A 223 17.35 4.51 31.82
N LEU A 224 17.31 3.50 32.70
CA LEU A 224 16.69 2.22 32.40
C LEU A 224 15.17 2.33 32.34
N TRP A 225 14.58 3.25 33.12
CA TRP A 225 13.15 3.54 33.04
C TRP A 225 12.73 3.97 31.63
N ALA A 226 13.49 4.84 30.98
CA ALA A 226 13.22 5.27 29.60
C ALA A 226 13.31 4.11 28.60
N PHE A 227 14.25 3.18 28.77
CA PHE A 227 14.37 1.99 27.93
C PHE A 227 13.15 1.07 28.03
N PHE A 228 12.75 0.70 29.25
CA PHE A 228 11.65 -0.23 29.46
C PHE A 228 10.30 0.38 29.09
N SER A 229 10.05 1.64 29.48
CA SER A 229 8.80 2.34 29.14
C SER A 229 8.63 2.50 27.63
N SER A 230 9.67 2.93 26.91
CA SER A 230 9.62 3.04 25.44
C SER A 230 9.45 1.68 24.76
N SER A 231 10.13 0.62 25.22
CA SER A 231 9.96 -0.74 24.70
C SER A 231 8.53 -1.27 24.91
N MET A 232 7.92 -0.97 26.06
CA MET A 232 6.55 -1.39 26.36
C MET A 232 5.53 -0.63 25.52
N VAL A 233 5.70 0.69 25.35
CA VAL A 233 4.85 1.49 24.44
C VAL A 233 4.99 0.99 22.99
N ALA A 234 6.21 0.73 22.53
CA ALA A 234 6.45 0.17 21.19
C ALA A 234 5.74 -1.18 21.01
N SER A 235 5.81 -2.06 22.02
CA SER A 235 5.12 -3.36 22.01
C SER A 235 3.61 -3.20 21.85
N VAL A 236 2.98 -2.30 22.62
CA VAL A 236 1.52 -2.05 22.53
C VAL A 236 1.14 -1.52 21.14
N LEU A 237 1.96 -0.62 20.58
CA LEU A 237 1.73 -0.08 19.24
C LEU A 237 1.86 -1.14 18.15
N PHE A 238 2.88 -2.01 18.21
CA PHE A 238 3.03 -3.10 17.25
C PHE A 238 1.93 -4.15 17.40
N ALA A 239 1.53 -4.50 18.61
CA ALA A 239 0.40 -5.41 18.83
C ALA A 239 -0.90 -4.85 18.23
N SER A 240 -1.17 -3.57 18.47
CA SER A 240 -2.34 -2.89 17.89
C SER A 240 -2.26 -2.82 16.36
N CYS A 241 -1.07 -2.54 15.82
CA CYS A 241 -0.81 -2.54 14.38
C CYS A 241 -1.08 -3.92 13.75
N THR A 242 -0.58 -5.01 14.37
CA THR A 242 -0.81 -6.38 13.90
C THR A 242 -2.30 -6.73 13.93
N ILE A 243 -3.00 -6.43 15.03
CA ILE A 243 -4.43 -6.73 15.18
C ILE A 243 -5.24 -5.97 14.11
N THR A 244 -5.02 -4.67 13.95
CA THR A 244 -5.75 -3.87 12.96
C THR A 244 -5.44 -4.34 11.54
N ALA A 245 -4.21 -4.73 11.23
CA ALA A 245 -3.84 -5.23 9.90
C ALA A 245 -4.55 -6.54 9.58
N VAL A 246 -4.61 -7.47 10.54
CA VAL A 246 -5.34 -8.74 10.40
C VAL A 246 -6.85 -8.50 10.24
N VAL A 247 -7.44 -7.61 11.04
CA VAL A 247 -8.87 -7.26 10.92
C VAL A 247 -9.17 -6.66 9.54
N GLN A 248 -8.30 -5.80 9.01
CA GLN A 248 -8.45 -5.24 7.67
C GLN A 248 -8.35 -6.31 6.58
N ILE A 249 -7.40 -7.25 6.68
CA ILE A 249 -7.29 -8.38 5.74
C ILE A 249 -8.58 -9.19 5.74
N LEU A 250 -9.10 -9.55 6.91
CA LEU A 250 -10.34 -10.33 7.04
C LEU A 250 -11.55 -9.57 6.47
N ALA A 251 -11.69 -8.28 6.76
CA ALA A 251 -12.78 -7.47 6.23
C ALA A 251 -12.76 -7.42 4.70
N VAL A 252 -11.59 -7.28 4.09
CA VAL A 252 -11.41 -7.24 2.63
C VAL A 252 -11.65 -8.61 2.00
N GLN A 253 -11.28 -9.70 2.68
CA GLN A 253 -11.56 -11.06 2.22
C GLN A 253 -13.04 -11.39 2.24
N GLU A 254 -13.80 -10.89 3.23
CA GLU A 254 -15.24 -11.11 3.36
C GLU A 254 -16.05 -10.36 2.29
N CYS A 255 -15.51 -9.27 1.72
CA CYS A 255 -16.19 -8.55 0.64
C CYS A 255 -16.28 -9.43 -0.62
N SER A 256 -17.51 -9.70 -1.05
CA SER A 256 -17.83 -10.66 -2.12
C SER A 256 -17.61 -10.09 -3.52
N ASP A 257 -17.83 -8.78 -3.71
CA ASP A 257 -17.73 -8.14 -5.02
C ASP A 257 -16.95 -6.81 -4.96
N ASP A 258 -16.54 -6.33 -6.14
CA ASP A 258 -15.75 -5.10 -6.27
C ASP A 258 -16.53 -3.84 -5.82
N HIS A 259 -17.86 -3.90 -5.89
CA HIS A 259 -18.73 -2.80 -5.47
C HIS A 259 -18.72 -2.66 -3.95
N GLU A 260 -18.86 -3.77 -3.22
CA GLU A 260 -18.81 -3.83 -1.76
C GLU A 260 -17.45 -3.38 -1.24
N ILE A 261 -16.36 -3.77 -1.91
CA ILE A 261 -15.00 -3.30 -1.60
C ILE A 261 -14.92 -1.77 -1.72
N THR A 262 -15.45 -1.21 -2.81
CA THR A 262 -15.44 0.24 -3.04
C THR A 262 -16.26 0.97 -1.97
N VAL A 263 -17.46 0.49 -1.67
CA VAL A 263 -18.33 1.05 -0.61
C VAL A 263 -17.68 0.91 0.78
N PHE A 264 -16.99 -0.20 1.04
CA PHE A 264 -16.26 -0.42 2.28
C PHE A 264 -15.16 0.63 2.44
N PHE A 265 -14.36 0.90 1.41
CA PHE A 265 -13.33 1.93 1.44
C PHE A 265 -13.87 3.35 1.55
N ASP A 266 -14.98 3.65 0.86
CA ASP A 266 -15.64 4.95 0.97
C ASP A 266 -16.15 5.20 2.39
N LYS A 267 -16.69 4.16 3.04
CA LYS A 267 -17.13 4.22 4.44
C LYS A 267 -15.99 4.24 5.44
N LEU A 268 -14.87 3.58 5.14
CA LEU A 268 -13.71 3.52 6.04
C LEU A 268 -13.03 4.87 6.22
N GLY A 269 -13.37 5.89 5.42
CA GLY A 269 -12.80 7.23 5.48
C GLY A 269 -11.31 7.25 5.15
N GLN A 270 -10.87 8.14 4.26
CA GLN A 270 -9.43 8.27 3.93
C GLN A 270 -8.53 8.59 5.16
N ASP A 271 -9.14 8.99 6.28
CA ASP A 271 -8.47 9.38 7.52
C ASP A 271 -8.48 8.28 8.60
N GLU A 272 -9.34 7.27 8.49
CA GLU A 272 -9.59 6.27 9.55
C GLU A 272 -8.86 4.95 9.35
N VAL A 273 -8.40 4.71 8.12
CA VAL A 273 -7.55 3.57 7.82
C VAL A 273 -6.12 3.99 8.09
N LEU A 274 -5.40 3.38 9.05
CA LEU A 274 -4.00 2.98 8.81
C LEU A 274 -3.38 2.32 10.05
N CYS A 275 -2.89 1.10 9.84
CA CYS A 275 -1.81 0.51 10.62
C CYS A 275 -0.50 1.31 10.53
N GLY A 276 -0.34 2.15 9.50
CA GLY A 276 0.86 2.95 9.24
C GLY A 276 1.31 3.82 10.43
N PRO A 277 0.47 4.73 10.97
CA PRO A 277 0.82 5.52 12.16
C PRO A 277 1.19 4.68 13.37
N LEU A 278 0.51 3.54 13.60
CA LEU A 278 0.84 2.62 14.69
C LEU A 278 2.23 1.99 14.49
N MET A 279 2.52 1.53 13.26
CA MET A 279 3.83 1.00 12.88
C MET A 279 4.94 2.05 13.07
N ILE A 280 4.74 3.27 12.57
CA ILE A 280 5.73 4.36 12.67
C ILE A 280 5.95 4.74 14.13
N GLY A 281 4.87 4.87 14.92
CA GLY A 281 4.96 5.11 16.35
C GLY A 281 5.77 4.02 17.05
N GLY A 282 5.49 2.74 16.74
CA GLY A 282 6.25 1.61 17.27
C GLY A 282 7.74 1.68 16.91
N ILE A 283 8.08 1.97 15.65
CA ILE A 283 9.47 2.11 15.20
C ILE A 283 10.17 3.27 15.92
N PHE A 284 9.48 4.40 16.11
CA PHE A 284 10.01 5.54 16.85
C PHE A 284 10.37 5.17 18.28
N PHE A 285 9.44 4.59 19.04
CA PHE A 285 9.69 4.19 20.43
C PHE A 285 10.76 3.08 20.54
N THR A 286 10.80 2.15 19.58
CA THR A 286 11.88 1.15 19.50
C THR A 286 13.24 1.79 19.28
N SER A 287 13.31 2.84 18.46
CA SER A 287 14.55 3.59 18.20
C SER A 287 15.00 4.36 19.44
N VAL A 288 14.06 4.92 20.22
CA VAL A 288 14.35 5.54 21.51
C VAL A 288 14.92 4.51 22.49
N ALA A 289 14.28 3.34 22.62
CA ALA A 289 14.79 2.25 23.46
C ALA A 289 16.22 1.85 23.04
N MET A 290 16.44 1.58 21.76
CA MET A 290 17.75 1.21 21.25
C MET A 290 18.81 2.30 21.50
N GLY A 291 18.45 3.57 21.30
CA GLY A 291 19.34 4.71 21.56
C GLY A 291 19.73 4.80 23.04
N VAL A 292 18.76 4.69 23.94
CA VAL A 292 19.02 4.65 25.39
C VAL A 292 19.94 3.49 25.75
N TYR A 293 19.64 2.28 25.25
CA TYR A 293 20.49 1.12 25.48
C TYR A 293 21.93 1.34 25.01
N MET A 294 22.13 1.85 23.79
CA MET A 294 23.47 2.14 23.26
C MET A 294 24.23 3.19 24.08
N MET A 295 23.55 4.20 24.64
CA MET A 295 24.19 5.24 25.44
C MET A 295 24.68 4.72 26.81
N PHE A 296 23.89 3.86 27.45
CA PHE A 296 24.15 3.44 28.83
C PHE A 296 24.87 2.09 28.96
N THR A 297 25.03 1.33 27.87
CA THR A 297 25.76 0.05 27.94
C THR A 297 27.27 0.28 27.97
N GLU A 298 27.91 -0.10 29.06
CA GLU A 298 29.33 0.15 29.38
C GLU A 298 30.34 -0.32 28.29
N LYS A 299 30.00 -1.38 27.53
CA LYS A 299 30.86 -1.91 26.45
C LYS A 299 30.80 -1.16 25.12
N LEU A 300 29.78 -0.32 24.92
CA LEU A 300 29.60 0.54 23.74
C LEU A 300 29.56 2.03 24.10
N GLY A 301 29.50 2.33 25.40
CA GLY A 301 29.17 3.63 25.94
C GLY A 301 30.31 4.63 25.87
N ILE A 302 29.99 5.81 25.35
CA ILE A 302 30.77 7.06 25.39
C ILE A 302 30.85 7.60 26.84
N TYR A 303 30.18 6.96 27.81
CA TYR A 303 29.85 7.49 29.13
C TYR A 303 30.83 7.17 30.28
N TYR A 304 32.04 6.66 30.00
CA TYR A 304 33.03 6.52 31.07
C TYR A 304 33.75 7.83 31.45
N ASN A 305 33.29 9.00 30.97
CA ASN A 305 33.83 10.29 31.40
C ASN A 305 32.74 11.19 31.99
N LYS A 306 32.88 11.48 33.30
CA LYS A 306 31.84 11.79 34.28
C LYS A 306 31.14 13.15 34.14
N GLN A 307 31.19 13.82 32.99
CA GLN A 307 30.72 15.21 32.90
C GLN A 307 30.39 15.73 31.49
N SER A 308 30.01 14.87 30.53
CA SER A 308 29.68 15.37 29.20
C SER A 308 28.19 15.32 28.88
N ASN A 309 27.69 16.43 28.33
CA ASN A 309 26.39 16.59 27.67
C ASN A 309 26.19 15.66 26.44
N TRP A 310 27.13 14.73 26.17
CA TRP A 310 27.06 13.80 25.04
C TRP A 310 25.81 12.94 25.06
N GLY A 311 25.24 12.57 26.22
CA GLY A 311 23.98 11.81 26.25
C GLY A 311 22.82 12.52 25.54
N TYR A 312 22.69 13.84 25.74
CA TYR A 312 21.69 14.63 25.02
C TYR A 312 22.00 14.75 23.53
N VAL A 313 23.28 14.88 23.17
CA VAL A 313 23.72 14.97 21.76
C VAL A 313 23.51 13.65 21.03
N THR A 314 23.76 12.50 21.67
CA THR A 314 23.60 11.17 21.09
C THR A 314 22.12 10.77 21.03
N ALA A 315 21.31 11.09 22.05
CA ALA A 315 19.86 10.94 21.99
C ALA A 315 19.26 11.81 20.87
N ALA A 316 19.68 13.08 20.78
CA ALA A 316 19.31 13.96 19.68
C ALA A 316 19.80 13.39 18.34
N ALA A 317 21.00 12.83 18.26
CA ALA A 317 21.51 12.20 17.05
C ALA A 317 20.71 10.94 16.67
N CYS A 318 20.27 10.11 17.62
CA CYS A 318 19.39 8.97 17.34
C CYS A 318 18.02 9.42 16.84
N ILE A 319 17.46 10.50 17.40
CA ILE A 319 16.24 11.14 16.91
C ILE A 319 16.46 11.71 15.50
N VAL A 320 17.59 12.39 15.26
CA VAL A 320 17.97 12.94 13.95
C VAL A 320 18.26 11.83 12.94
N ILE A 321 18.86 10.72 13.33
CA ILE A 321 19.14 9.56 12.46
C ILE A 321 17.84 8.83 12.13
N GLY A 322 16.97 8.63 13.11
CA GLY A 322 15.60 8.15 12.88
C GLY A 322 14.86 9.09 11.92
N ALA A 323 15.00 10.40 12.10
CA ALA A 323 14.42 11.41 11.22
C ALA A 323 15.16 11.59 9.86
N SER A 324 16.41 11.14 9.72
CA SER A 324 17.20 11.25 8.48
C SER A 324 17.12 10.00 7.60
N GLN A 325 16.74 8.86 8.18
CA GLN A 325 16.31 7.69 7.42
C GLN A 325 15.04 8.01 6.61
N VAL A 326 14.18 8.91 7.11
CA VAL A 326 12.92 9.35 6.49
C VAL A 326 13.11 9.86 5.06
N PRO A 327 14.03 10.80 4.74
CA PRO A 327 14.25 11.22 3.35
C PRO A 327 14.73 10.10 2.42
N THR A 328 15.51 9.13 2.92
CA THR A 328 15.94 7.96 2.14
C THR A 328 14.76 7.08 1.78
N TRP A 329 13.90 6.77 2.75
CA TRP A 329 12.65 6.04 2.52
C TRP A 329 11.67 6.84 1.65
N ALA A 330 11.60 8.17 1.79
CA ALA A 330 10.78 9.04 0.95
C ALA A 330 11.29 9.12 -0.50
N ALA A 331 12.60 9.04 -0.72
CA ALA A 331 13.21 8.97 -2.05
C ALA A 331 12.92 7.62 -2.72
N ILE A 332 12.98 6.52 -1.97
CA ILE A 332 12.58 5.18 -2.44
C ILE A 332 11.08 5.16 -2.78
N ALA A 333 10.23 5.69 -1.89
CA ALA A 333 8.79 5.81 -2.13
C ALA A 333 8.48 6.65 -3.38
N ARG A 334 9.17 7.78 -3.59
CA ARG A 334 9.04 8.59 -4.82
C ARG A 334 9.46 7.84 -6.07
N LYS A 335 10.55 7.07 -6.04
CA LYS A 335 11.00 6.27 -7.19
C LYS A 335 10.03 5.13 -7.51
N LEU A 336 9.49 4.47 -6.49
CA LEU A 336 8.45 3.46 -6.64
C LEU A 336 7.16 4.07 -7.19
N TYR A 337 6.77 5.25 -6.71
CA TYR A 337 5.60 5.99 -7.19
C TYR A 337 5.76 6.42 -8.65
N ALA A 338 6.92 6.96 -9.03
CA ALA A 338 7.23 7.33 -10.41
C ALA A 338 7.24 6.11 -11.33
N ALA A 339 7.80 4.97 -10.89
CA ALA A 339 7.78 3.73 -11.65
C ALA A 339 6.36 3.17 -11.83
N LYS A 340 5.50 3.26 -10.80
CA LYS A 340 4.09 2.87 -10.87
C LYS A 340 3.27 3.77 -11.79
N LEU A 341 3.43 5.10 -11.68
CA LEU A 341 2.79 6.05 -12.59
C LEU A 341 3.20 5.80 -14.04
N TYR A 342 4.48 5.53 -14.28
CA TYR A 342 4.99 5.19 -15.60
C TYR A 342 4.36 3.89 -16.14
N ALA A 343 4.18 2.87 -15.29
CA ALA A 343 3.50 1.63 -15.67
C ALA A 343 2.00 1.83 -15.95
N ALA A 344 1.32 2.65 -15.16
CA ALA A 344 -0.10 2.99 -15.37
C ALA A 344 -0.34 3.81 -16.65
N TRP A 345 0.63 4.66 -17.03
CA TRP A 345 0.58 5.46 -18.26
C TRP A 345 0.93 4.67 -19.52
N HIS A 346 1.67 3.57 -19.40
CA HIS A 346 2.11 2.75 -20.53
C HIS A 346 1.71 1.27 -20.35
N PRO A 347 0.40 0.97 -20.37
CA PRO A 347 -0.09 -0.40 -20.20
C PRO A 347 0.40 -1.36 -21.30
N GLU A 348 0.81 -0.85 -22.46
CA GLU A 348 1.34 -1.65 -23.58
C GLU A 348 2.69 -2.32 -23.27
N HIS A 349 3.42 -1.86 -22.25
CA HIS A 349 4.74 -2.38 -21.89
C HIS A 349 4.73 -3.39 -20.74
N THR A 350 3.62 -3.57 -20.03
CA THR A 350 3.56 -4.49 -18.88
C THR A 350 3.32 -5.95 -19.26
N GLY A 351 3.07 -6.25 -20.54
CA GLY A 351 3.09 -7.63 -21.06
C GLY A 351 2.11 -8.60 -20.41
N TYR A 352 1.16 -8.11 -19.60
CA TYR A 352 0.09 -8.91 -19.01
C TYR A 352 -1.02 -9.08 -20.05
N THR A 353 -0.79 -9.97 -21.00
CA THR A 353 -1.89 -10.61 -21.72
C THR A 353 -2.63 -11.48 -20.71
N SER A 354 -3.86 -11.09 -20.35
CA SER A 354 -4.80 -11.88 -19.56
C SER A 354 -5.16 -13.16 -20.32
N GLY A 355 -4.29 -14.16 -20.22
CA GLY A 355 -4.51 -15.50 -20.76
C GLY A 355 -5.36 -16.31 -19.81
N GLU A 356 -6.63 -15.96 -19.63
CA GLU A 356 -7.56 -16.80 -18.87
C GLU A 356 -9.00 -16.56 -19.35
N GLU A 357 -9.35 -17.18 -20.49
CA GLU A 357 -10.70 -17.68 -20.76
C GLU A 357 -10.69 -18.55 -22.04
N ARG A 358 -10.35 -19.83 -21.86
CA ARG A 358 -10.88 -20.94 -22.66
C ARG A 358 -10.99 -22.18 -21.79
N VAL A 359 -12.18 -22.41 -21.26
CA VAL A 359 -12.75 -23.74 -21.07
C VAL A 359 -14.15 -23.72 -21.69
#